data_AF-A0A919VNJ8-F1
#
_entry.id   AF-A0A919VNJ8-F1
#
_cell.length_a   1.000
_cell.length_b   1.000
_cell.length_c   1.000
_cell.angle_alpha   90.00
_cell.angle_beta   90.00
_cell.angle_gamma   90.00
#
_symmetry.space_group_name_H-M   'P 1'
#
loop_
_entity.id
_entity.type
_entity.pdbx_description
1 polymer ?
#
loop_
_entity_poly.entity_id
_entity_poly.type
_entity_poly.pdbx_seq_one_letter_code
_entity_poly.pdbx_strand_id
1 'polypeptide(L)'
;MSELLIRVIPTDLEWQPTPEAAIAAAEYVAGLFAGPGDHVESVEPLFYDRIAVIDGGEYLEDVFCPRCEASIGVDWFWDLLQVRTGNDPTLNDLAVTVPCCGAALALPELRFEDPLGFARFEITIKNWTRGPWELSDHELTTTAALLGHPVLQIQAHY
;
A
#
# COMPACT_ATOMS: atom_id res chain seq x y z
N MET A 1 7.05 -19.29 5.07
CA MET A 1 8.09 -18.59 4.30
C MET A 1 7.66 -17.15 4.34
N SER A 2 8.52 -16.23 4.76
CA SER A 2 8.11 -14.84 4.82
C SER A 2 8.10 -14.21 3.43
N GLU A 3 7.21 -13.26 3.21
CA GLU A 3 7.17 -12.43 2.00
C GLU A 3 7.51 -10.98 2.37
N LEU A 4 8.45 -10.39 1.63
CA LEU A 4 8.80 -8.99 1.73
C LEU A 4 8.28 -8.26 0.50
N LEU A 5 7.54 -7.17 0.71
CA LEU A 5 6.95 -6.36 -0.35
C LEU A 5 7.34 -4.88 -0.23
N ILE A 6 7.62 -4.26 -1.38
CA ILE A 6 7.40 -2.82 -1.57
C ILE A 6 6.19 -2.67 -2.49
N ARG A 7 5.25 -1.84 -2.09
CA ARG A 7 4.03 -1.52 -2.84
C ARG A 7 4.03 -0.04 -3.13
N VAL A 8 4.18 0.33 -4.39
CA VAL A 8 4.15 1.73 -4.83
C VAL A 8 2.73 2.06 -5.27
N ILE A 9 2.10 3.03 -4.58
CA ILE A 9 0.68 3.36 -4.79
C ILE A 9 0.50 4.85 -5.10
N PRO A 10 -0.53 5.24 -5.87
CA PRO A 10 -0.88 6.65 -6.07
C PRO A 10 -1.29 7.32 -4.75
N THR A 11 -1.00 8.61 -4.61
CA THR A 11 -1.45 9.39 -3.43
C THR A 11 -2.95 9.70 -3.46
N ASP A 12 -3.62 9.53 -4.60
CA ASP A 12 -5.07 9.57 -4.74
C ASP A 12 -5.59 8.14 -4.84
N LEU A 13 -6.36 7.73 -3.84
CA LEU A 13 -6.84 6.37 -3.69
C LEU A 13 -7.80 5.92 -4.82
N GLU A 14 -8.46 6.85 -5.52
CA GLU A 14 -9.37 6.51 -6.63
C GLU A 14 -8.70 6.48 -8.00
N TRP A 15 -7.49 7.02 -8.10
CA TRP A 15 -6.78 7.19 -9.35
C TRP A 15 -6.19 5.87 -9.88
N GLN A 16 -6.13 5.73 -11.21
CA GLN A 16 -5.45 4.64 -11.91
C GLN A 16 -4.70 5.17 -13.14
N PRO A 17 -3.54 4.57 -13.47
CA PRO A 17 -2.81 4.88 -14.70
C PRO A 17 -3.48 4.26 -15.93
N THR A 18 -3.03 4.64 -17.12
CA THR A 18 -3.29 3.83 -18.32
C THR A 18 -2.44 2.54 -18.26
N PRO A 19 -2.85 1.46 -18.97
CA PRO A 19 -2.06 0.24 -19.02
C PRO A 19 -0.62 0.47 -19.50
N GLU A 20 -0.40 1.36 -20.48
CA GLU A 20 0.92 1.67 -21.02
C GLU A 20 1.81 2.38 -19.98
N ALA A 21 1.24 3.32 -19.23
CA ALA A 21 1.95 4.02 -18.16
C ALA A 21 2.33 3.07 -17.01
N ALA A 22 1.42 2.15 -16.64
CA ALA A 22 1.70 1.13 -15.64
C ALA A 22 2.83 0.18 -16.05
N ILE A 23 2.82 -0.28 -17.32
CA ILE A 23 3.90 -1.12 -17.86
C ILE A 23 5.23 -0.37 -17.84
N ALA A 24 5.27 0.87 -18.35
CA ALA A 24 6.49 1.66 -18.38
C ALA A 24 7.05 1.92 -16.97
N ALA A 25 6.19 2.20 -16.00
CA ALA A 25 6.57 2.38 -14.60
C ALA A 25 7.09 1.07 -13.99
N ALA A 26 6.43 -0.06 -14.22
CA ALA A 26 6.87 -1.36 -13.72
C ALA A 26 8.20 -1.80 -14.33
N GLU A 27 8.42 -1.57 -15.63
CA GLU A 27 9.70 -1.84 -16.30
C GLU A 27 10.84 -0.99 -15.73
N TYR A 28 10.58 0.29 -15.47
CA TYR A 28 11.54 1.17 -14.80
C TYR A 28 11.90 0.63 -13.42
N VAL A 29 10.90 0.31 -12.60
CA VAL A 29 11.08 -0.23 -11.24
C VAL A 29 11.86 -1.54 -11.26
N ALA A 30 11.53 -2.46 -12.17
CA ALA A 30 12.26 -3.72 -12.35
C ALA A 30 13.73 -3.48 -12.70
N GLY A 31 14.02 -2.49 -13.54
CA GLY A 31 15.38 -2.09 -13.90
C GLY A 31 16.23 -1.62 -12.71
N LEU A 32 15.60 -1.17 -11.62
CA LEU A 32 16.31 -0.76 -10.40
C LEU A 32 16.94 -1.94 -9.63
N PHE A 33 16.57 -3.18 -9.95
CA PHE A 33 17.05 -4.41 -9.31
C PHE A 33 17.94 -5.25 -10.25
N ALA A 34 18.47 -4.63 -11.31
CA ALA A 34 19.30 -5.30 -12.31
C ALA A 34 20.82 -5.09 -12.10
N GLY A 35 21.22 -4.53 -10.96
CA GLY A 35 22.63 -4.30 -10.62
C GLY A 35 23.40 -5.60 -10.29
N PRO A 36 24.74 -5.58 -10.29
CA PRO A 36 25.55 -6.74 -9.94
C PRO A 36 25.27 -7.22 -8.50
N GLY A 37 24.71 -8.43 -8.36
CA GLY A 37 24.34 -9.01 -7.07
C GLY A 37 22.94 -8.64 -6.58
N ASP A 38 22.21 -7.83 -7.35
CA ASP A 38 20.81 -7.54 -7.08
C ASP A 38 19.93 -8.71 -7.52
N HIS A 39 18.75 -8.80 -6.90
CA HIS A 39 17.72 -9.76 -7.22
C HIS A 39 16.34 -9.15 -6.98
N VAL A 40 15.34 -9.64 -7.70
CA VAL A 40 13.93 -9.40 -7.43
C VAL A 40 13.16 -10.62 -7.91
N GLU A 41 12.20 -11.08 -7.11
CA GLU A 41 11.38 -12.23 -7.48
C GLU A 41 10.35 -11.83 -8.54
N SER A 42 9.60 -10.75 -8.30
CA SER A 42 8.67 -10.17 -9.26
C SER A 42 8.46 -8.67 -9.06
N VAL A 43 8.10 -8.00 -10.15
CA VAL A 43 7.62 -6.61 -10.18
C VAL A 43 6.36 -6.59 -11.03
N GLU A 44 5.22 -6.33 -10.42
CA GLU A 44 3.91 -6.51 -11.06
C GLU A 44 3.02 -5.28 -10.84
N PRO A 45 2.49 -4.66 -11.91
CA PRO A 45 1.41 -3.69 -11.78
C PRO A 45 0.09 -4.42 -11.52
N LEU A 46 -0.65 -4.00 -10.49
CA LEU A 46 -1.95 -4.54 -10.12
C LEU A 46 -3.01 -3.44 -10.20
N PHE A 47 -4.14 -3.76 -10.81
CA PHE A 47 -5.29 -2.88 -10.96
C PHE A 47 -6.46 -3.45 -10.16
N TYR A 48 -7.18 -2.57 -9.48
CA TYR A 48 -8.36 -2.92 -8.70
C TYR A 48 -9.58 -2.16 -9.20
N ASP A 49 -10.68 -2.90 -9.41
CA ASP A 49 -11.96 -2.30 -9.79
C ASP A 49 -12.49 -1.36 -8.69
N ARG A 50 -12.21 -1.68 -7.43
CA ARG A 50 -12.55 -0.92 -6.22
C ARG A 50 -11.29 -0.60 -5.42
N ILE A 51 -11.41 0.29 -4.44
CA ILE A 51 -10.29 0.65 -3.55
C ILE A 51 -9.84 -0.59 -2.77
N ALA A 52 -8.55 -0.92 -2.86
CA ALA A 52 -7.91 -1.97 -2.09
C ALA A 52 -7.23 -1.41 -0.84
N VAL A 53 -7.17 -2.23 0.20
CA VAL A 53 -6.28 -2.00 1.34
C VAL A 53 -4.90 -2.47 0.97
N ILE A 54 -3.93 -1.59 1.18
CA ILE A 54 -2.52 -1.80 0.90
C ILE A 54 -1.81 -1.77 2.26
N ASP A 55 -1.80 -2.89 2.96
CA ASP A 55 -1.28 -2.97 4.32
C ASP A 55 0.19 -3.39 4.37
N GLY A 56 0.83 -3.10 5.52
CA GLY A 56 2.19 -3.48 5.83
C GLY A 56 2.36 -4.83 6.52
N GLY A 57 1.30 -5.64 6.65
CA GLY A 57 1.34 -6.91 7.36
C GLY A 57 1.80 -6.77 8.80
N GLU A 58 2.85 -7.50 9.16
CA GLU A 58 3.48 -7.48 10.50
C GLU A 58 4.05 -6.10 10.89
N TYR A 59 4.24 -5.19 9.94
CA TYR A 59 4.72 -3.85 10.24
C TYR A 59 3.66 -2.92 10.82
N LEU A 60 2.37 -3.22 10.71
CA LEU A 60 1.34 -2.37 11.32
C LEU A 60 1.37 -2.50 12.85
N GLU A 61 1.78 -1.45 13.55
CA GLU A 61 1.92 -1.48 15.02
C GLU A 61 0.62 -1.13 15.76
N ASP A 62 -0.07 -0.05 15.35
CA ASP A 62 -1.31 0.37 15.99
C ASP A 62 -2.20 1.24 15.08
N VAL A 63 -3.48 1.33 15.44
CA VAL A 63 -4.50 2.14 14.78
C VAL A 63 -5.14 3.05 15.81
N PHE A 64 -5.21 4.34 15.52
CA PHE A 64 -5.72 5.34 16.44
C PHE A 64 -6.90 6.11 15.86
N CYS A 65 -7.77 6.53 16.76
CA CYS A 65 -8.89 7.39 16.41
C CYS A 65 -8.42 8.84 16.22
N PRO A 66 -8.65 9.47 15.06
CA PRO A 66 -8.32 10.88 14.86
C PRO A 66 -9.24 11.86 15.62
N ARG A 67 -10.30 11.37 16.29
CA ARG A 67 -11.29 12.20 16.99
C ARG A 67 -11.06 12.29 18.49
N CYS A 68 -10.78 11.16 19.14
CA CYS A 68 -10.54 11.10 20.58
C CYS A 68 -9.11 10.68 20.93
N GLU A 69 -8.26 10.45 19.92
CA GLU A 69 -6.85 10.07 20.05
C GLU A 69 -6.60 8.72 20.74
N ALA A 70 -7.65 8.02 21.15
CA ALA A 70 -7.55 6.69 21.72
C ALA A 70 -6.96 5.70 20.71
N SER A 71 -6.06 4.84 21.19
CA SER A 71 -5.69 3.60 20.51
C SER A 71 -6.95 2.74 20.35
N ILE A 72 -7.17 2.29 19.12
CA ILE A 72 -8.24 1.38 18.73
C ILE A 72 -7.72 -0.06 18.74
N GLY A 73 -6.43 -0.26 18.38
CA GLY A 73 -5.79 -1.56 18.30
C GLY A 73 -5.85 -2.19 16.90
N VAL A 74 -4.77 -2.88 16.53
CA VAL A 74 -4.66 -3.60 15.25
C VAL A 74 -5.65 -4.76 15.13
N ASP A 75 -5.96 -5.46 16.23
CA ASP A 75 -6.88 -6.60 16.22
C ASP A 75 -8.27 -6.19 15.71
N TRP A 76 -8.79 -5.04 16.18
CA TRP A 76 -10.06 -4.51 15.70
C TRP A 76 -10.02 -4.20 14.20
N PHE A 77 -8.91 -3.62 13.74
CA PHE A 77 -8.75 -3.26 12.34
C PHE A 77 -8.71 -4.50 11.44
N TRP A 78 -7.97 -5.54 11.84
CA TRP A 78 -7.90 -6.80 11.11
C TRP A 78 -9.21 -7.56 11.09
N ASP A 79 -9.93 -7.62 12.22
CA ASP A 79 -11.26 -8.22 12.30
C ASP A 79 -12.25 -7.47 11.37
N LEU A 80 -12.19 -6.13 11.37
CA LEU A 80 -13.01 -5.31 10.49
C LEU A 80 -12.73 -5.58 9.01
N LEU A 81 -11.45 -5.64 8.63
CA LEU A 81 -11.07 -5.95 7.26
C LEU A 81 -11.55 -7.35 6.90
N GLN A 82 -11.22 -8.38 7.68
CA GLN A 82 -11.65 -9.76 7.42
C GLN A 82 -13.16 -9.88 7.14
N VAL A 83 -13.99 -9.16 7.90
CA VAL A 83 -15.46 -9.14 7.69
C VAL A 83 -15.86 -8.45 6.37
N ARG A 84 -15.14 -7.40 5.95
CA ARG A 84 -15.47 -6.59 4.76
C ARG A 84 -14.88 -7.12 3.46
N THR A 85 -13.68 -7.67 3.53
CA THR A 85 -12.85 -8.09 2.39
C THR A 85 -12.89 -9.61 2.20
N GLY A 86 -13.01 -10.37 3.29
CA GLY A 86 -12.80 -11.82 3.24
C GLY A 86 -11.39 -12.12 2.73
N ASN A 87 -11.30 -12.68 1.51
CA ASN A 87 -10.03 -12.96 0.83
C ASN A 87 -9.71 -11.97 -0.32
N ASP A 88 -10.56 -10.99 -0.58
CA ASP A 88 -10.38 -9.98 -1.64
C ASP A 88 -9.94 -8.66 -1.01
N PRO A 89 -8.77 -8.09 -1.34
CA PRO A 89 -8.24 -6.89 -0.67
C PRO A 89 -9.11 -5.63 -0.89
N THR A 90 -10.13 -5.68 -1.75
CA THR A 90 -10.96 -4.53 -2.09
C THR A 90 -12.14 -4.29 -1.16
N LEU A 91 -12.45 -3.01 -0.94
CA LEU A 91 -13.51 -2.52 -0.07
C LEU A 91 -14.74 -2.09 -0.87
N ASN A 92 -15.91 -2.44 -0.36
CA ASN A 92 -17.20 -1.93 -0.87
C ASN A 92 -17.58 -0.56 -0.29
N ASP A 93 -17.10 -0.27 0.91
CA ASP A 93 -17.42 0.93 1.68
C ASP A 93 -16.23 1.29 2.57
N LEU A 94 -15.88 2.56 2.58
CA LEU A 94 -14.83 3.12 3.43
C LEU A 94 -15.38 3.64 4.76
N ALA A 95 -16.69 3.80 4.92
CA ALA A 95 -17.27 4.33 6.14
C ALA A 95 -17.07 3.36 7.31
N VAL A 96 -16.67 3.88 8.47
CA VAL A 96 -16.44 3.11 9.68
C VAL A 96 -16.94 3.86 10.90
N THR A 97 -17.46 3.11 11.88
CA THR A 97 -17.78 3.63 13.20
C THR A 97 -16.75 3.08 14.18
N VAL A 98 -15.93 3.95 14.76
CA VAL A 98 -14.86 3.52 15.67
C VAL A 98 -15.41 3.12 17.05
N PRO A 99 -14.86 2.07 17.68
CA PRO A 99 -15.41 1.51 18.92
C PRO A 99 -15.12 2.39 20.16
N CYS A 100 -14.07 3.21 20.10
CA CYS A 100 -13.61 4.00 21.24
C CYS A 100 -14.54 5.16 21.60
N CYS A 101 -15.13 5.84 20.62
CA CYS A 101 -16.00 7.01 20.84
C CYS A 101 -17.29 7.02 20.00
N GLY A 102 -17.49 6.01 19.15
CA GLY A 102 -18.67 5.92 18.29
C GLY A 102 -18.71 6.92 17.13
N ALA A 103 -17.59 7.61 16.84
CA ALA A 103 -17.54 8.54 15.72
C ALA A 103 -17.63 7.80 14.37
N ALA A 104 -18.42 8.36 13.46
CA ALA A 104 -18.43 7.95 12.06
C ALA A 104 -17.28 8.65 11.32
N LEU A 105 -16.44 7.86 10.65
CA LEU A 105 -15.24 8.27 9.94
C LEU A 105 -15.15 7.51 8.61
N ALA A 106 -14.19 7.88 7.76
CA ALA A 106 -13.72 7.00 6.69
C ALA A 106 -12.44 6.26 7.11
N LEU A 107 -12.25 5.02 6.64
CA LEU A 107 -11.08 4.19 6.94
C LEU A 107 -9.74 4.90 6.67
N PRO A 108 -9.56 5.61 5.53
CA PRO A 108 -8.33 6.36 5.28
C PRO A 108 -8.10 7.55 6.23
N GLU A 109 -9.10 7.97 7.01
CA GLU A 109 -8.95 9.04 8.00
C GLU A 109 -8.39 8.53 9.34
N LEU A 110 -8.38 7.21 9.56
CA LEU A 110 -7.76 6.64 10.75
C LEU A 110 -6.25 6.94 10.75
N ARG A 111 -5.68 7.10 11.94
CA ARG A 111 -4.23 7.29 12.08
C ARG A 111 -3.58 5.93 12.29
N PHE A 112 -2.75 5.53 11.36
CA PHE A 112 -1.96 4.30 11.45
C PHE A 112 -0.55 4.64 11.96
N GLU A 113 -0.05 3.83 12.87
CA GLU A 113 1.37 3.76 13.20
C GLU A 113 1.93 2.66 12.30
N ASP A 114 2.82 3.06 11.37
CA ASP A 114 3.41 2.26 10.27
C ASP A 114 2.61 2.19 8.95
N PRO A 115 3.19 1.65 7.85
CA PRO A 115 2.73 1.99 6.52
C PRO A 115 1.45 1.22 6.19
N LEU A 116 0.39 1.98 5.95
CA LEU A 116 -0.87 1.51 5.42
C LEU A 116 -1.40 2.52 4.40
N GLY A 117 -1.92 2.01 3.29
CA GLY A 117 -2.46 2.80 2.20
C GLY A 117 -3.77 2.25 1.67
N PHE A 118 -4.41 3.06 0.83
CA PHE A 118 -5.62 2.70 0.09
C PHE A 118 -5.44 3.15 -1.35
N ALA A 119 -5.67 2.26 -2.30
CA ALA A 119 -5.50 2.60 -3.72
C ALA A 119 -6.26 1.65 -4.64
N ARG A 120 -6.53 2.12 -5.87
CA ARG A 120 -7.04 1.29 -6.97
C ARG A 120 -5.96 0.79 -7.92
N PHE A 121 -4.71 1.13 -7.66
CA PHE A 121 -3.56 0.69 -8.42
C PHE A 121 -2.35 0.54 -7.51
N GLU A 122 -1.51 -0.44 -7.79
CA GLU A 122 -0.18 -0.55 -7.19
C GLU A 122 0.84 -1.16 -8.14
N ILE A 123 2.13 -0.92 -7.86
CA ILE A 123 3.23 -1.74 -8.37
C ILE A 123 3.80 -2.50 -7.19
N THR A 124 3.74 -3.82 -7.25
CA THR A 124 4.20 -4.71 -6.19
C THR A 124 5.55 -5.31 -6.55
N ILE A 125 6.55 -5.08 -5.70
CA ILE A 125 7.90 -5.63 -5.77
C ILE A 125 8.01 -6.71 -4.70
N LYS A 126 8.32 -7.95 -5.10
CA LYS A 126 8.45 -9.09 -4.19
C LYS A 126 9.90 -9.52 -3.99
N ASN A 127 10.26 -9.78 -2.73
CA ASN A 127 11.49 -10.47 -2.31
C ASN A 127 12.73 -10.04 -3.09
N TRP A 128 13.19 -8.82 -2.84
CA TRP A 128 14.32 -8.23 -3.56
C TRP A 128 15.63 -8.24 -2.75
N THR A 129 16.72 -7.97 -3.44
CA THR A 129 18.04 -7.72 -2.86
C THR A 129 18.65 -6.60 -3.68
N ARG A 130 19.00 -5.50 -3.01
CA ARG A 130 19.77 -4.38 -3.55
C ARG A 130 20.39 -3.64 -2.37
N GLY A 131 21.24 -2.65 -2.62
CA GLY A 131 21.90 -1.87 -1.54
C GLY A 131 20.90 -1.23 -0.55
N PRO A 132 20.12 -0.22 -0.97
CA PRO A 132 19.07 0.36 -0.14
C PRO A 132 17.84 -0.56 -0.05
N TRP A 133 17.30 -0.72 1.16
CA TRP A 133 16.06 -1.47 1.35
C TRP A 133 14.87 -0.83 0.61
N GLU A 134 14.76 0.50 0.70
CA GLU A 134 13.63 1.28 0.16
C GLU A 134 13.91 1.84 -1.25
N LEU A 135 12.84 2.28 -1.92
CA LEU A 135 12.98 3.18 -3.06
C LEU A 135 13.29 4.59 -2.56
N SER A 136 14.30 5.22 -3.16
CA SER A 136 14.65 6.60 -2.89
C SER A 136 13.61 7.58 -3.43
N ASP A 137 13.62 8.81 -2.92
CA ASP A 137 12.75 9.90 -3.41
C ASP A 137 12.89 10.14 -4.92
N HIS A 138 14.10 9.99 -5.46
CA HIS A 138 14.34 10.12 -6.90
C HIS A 138 13.68 8.99 -7.70
N GLU A 139 13.75 7.76 -7.21
CA GLU A 139 13.11 6.60 -7.84
C GLU A 139 11.58 6.73 -7.78
N LEU A 140 11.02 7.13 -6.63
CA LEU A 140 9.59 7.41 -6.48
C LEU A 140 9.13 8.56 -7.38
N THR A 141 9.92 9.64 -7.50
CA THR A 141 9.62 10.77 -8.39
C THR A 141 9.63 10.34 -9.86
N THR A 142 10.56 9.47 -10.24
CA THR A 142 10.64 8.96 -11.63
C THR A 142 9.46 8.03 -11.93
N THR A 143 9.11 7.14 -11.00
CA THR A 143 7.91 6.30 -11.09
C THR A 143 6.64 7.13 -11.19
N ALA A 144 6.51 8.18 -10.36
CA ALA A 144 5.39 9.13 -10.42
C ALA A 144 5.28 9.82 -11.79
N ALA A 145 6.41 10.23 -12.36
CA ALA A 145 6.44 10.87 -13.68
C ALA A 145 6.00 9.91 -14.80
N LEU A 146 6.38 8.64 -14.73
CA LEU A 146 5.95 7.61 -15.69
C LEU A 146 4.46 7.29 -15.57
N LEU A 147 3.95 7.23 -14.34
CA LEU A 147 2.52 7.01 -14.07
C LEU A 147 1.67 8.25 -14.41
N GLY A 148 2.23 9.45 -14.28
CA GLY A 148 1.50 10.71 -14.42
C GLY A 148 0.77 11.14 -13.15
N HIS A 149 1.13 10.58 -11.99
CA HIS A 149 0.53 10.91 -10.70
C HIS A 149 1.56 10.72 -9.56
N PRO A 150 1.56 11.58 -8.51
CA PRO A 150 2.38 11.35 -7.32
C PRO A 150 2.11 9.98 -6.69
N VAL A 151 3.17 9.37 -6.16
CA VAL A 151 3.12 8.07 -5.49
C VAL A 151 3.77 8.10 -4.12
N LEU A 152 3.46 7.10 -3.31
CA LEU A 152 4.13 6.78 -2.07
C LEU A 152 4.47 5.28 -2.04
N GLN A 153 5.41 4.90 -1.19
CA GLN A 153 5.73 3.49 -0.94
C GLN A 153 5.09 3.00 0.36
N ILE A 154 4.59 1.77 0.34
CA ILE A 154 4.15 0.99 1.50
C ILE A 154 5.03 -0.25 1.55
N GLN A 155 5.60 -0.56 2.72
CA GLN A 155 6.38 -1.78 2.93
C GLN A 155 5.52 -2.80 3.66
N ALA A 156 5.67 -4.08 3.31
CA ALA A 156 4.96 -5.15 3.99
C ALA A 156 5.87 -6.35 4.29
N HIS A 157 5.58 -7.01 5.41
CA HIS A 157 6.15 -8.29 5.79
C HIS A 157 5.04 -9.25 6.21
N TYR A 158 5.02 -10.45 5.63
CA TYR A 158 4.08 -11.54 5.93
C TYR A 158 4.83 -12.85 6.19
#